data_AF-A0A916MCJ6-F1
#
_entry.id   AF-A0A916MCJ6-F1
#
_cell.length_a   1.000
_cell.length_b   1.000
_cell.length_c   1.000
_cell.angle_alpha   90.00
_cell.angle_beta   90.00
_cell.angle_gamma   90.00
#
_symmetry.space_group_name_H-M   'P 1'
#
loop_
_entity.id
_entity.type
_entity.pdbx_description
1 polymer ?
#
loop_
_entity_poly.entity_id
_entity_poly.type
_entity_poly.pdbx_seq_one_letter_code
_entity_poly.pdbx_strand_id
1 'polypeptide(L)'
;MKALVLVAGLALTGAASAQVWIEVPDAPAPAIPAPAPQFTVGVGPLLTIIGGGDFPGDNVDGYCIMITDPLAFSATTVGGTGQDTQLFLFDFGGMGVTFNDDSAFTLQSTVTGAFVPGPGLYALVVSTFDGDPLDAAGSEIWLDTPFGVERAPDGPGAPGPVSGWTGSPDLLPYSIFLTGATYCVPAPGAFALLGLGGLVAMRRRR
;
A
#
# COMPACT_ATOMS: atom_id res chain seq x y z
N MET A 1 15.12 -49.23 36.92
CA MET A 1 15.61 -48.52 35.72
C MET A 1 14.65 -47.36 35.45
N LYS A 2 15.07 -46.12 35.74
CA LYS A 2 14.23 -44.91 35.58
C LYS A 2 14.53 -44.32 34.20
N ALA A 3 13.56 -44.34 33.29
CA ALA A 3 13.69 -43.72 31.98
C ALA A 3 13.54 -42.20 32.11
N LEU A 4 14.62 -41.48 31.84
CA LEU A 4 14.64 -40.02 31.75
C LEU A 4 14.13 -39.63 30.36
N VAL A 5 12.94 -39.04 30.27
CA VAL A 5 12.40 -38.51 29.01
C VAL A 5 12.95 -37.09 28.83
N LEU A 6 13.90 -36.92 27.91
CA LEU A 6 14.29 -35.60 27.42
C LEU A 6 13.18 -35.07 26.50
N VAL A 7 12.52 -33.99 26.91
CA VAL A 7 11.69 -33.19 26.00
C VAL A 7 12.60 -32.16 25.34
N ALA A 8 12.99 -32.41 24.10
CA ALA A 8 13.63 -31.40 23.27
C ALA A 8 12.59 -30.32 22.92
N GLY A 9 12.79 -29.10 23.43
CA GLY A 9 12.00 -27.94 23.04
C GLY A 9 12.37 -27.52 21.62
N LEU A 10 11.44 -27.64 20.68
CA LEU A 10 11.61 -27.10 19.33
C LEU A 10 11.44 -25.57 19.43
N ALA A 11 12.55 -24.83 19.36
CA ALA A 11 12.52 -23.38 19.23
C ALA A 11 11.99 -23.04 17.81
N LEU A 12 10.76 -22.55 17.74
CA LEU A 12 10.18 -21.99 16.51
C LEU A 12 10.86 -20.64 16.27
N THR A 13 11.86 -20.61 15.40
CA THR A 13 12.39 -19.36 14.85
C THR A 13 11.32 -18.76 13.93
N GLY A 14 10.69 -17.66 14.35
CA GLY A 14 9.87 -16.86 13.44
C GLY A 14 10.75 -16.38 12.29
N ALA A 15 10.40 -16.73 11.06
CA ALA A 15 11.08 -16.19 9.89
C ALA A 15 10.87 -14.66 9.91
N ALA A 16 11.97 -13.90 9.88
CA ALA A 16 11.88 -12.46 9.64
C ALA A 16 11.34 -12.29 8.21
N SER A 17 10.08 -11.87 8.07
CA SER A 17 9.59 -11.40 6.78
C SER A 17 10.36 -10.13 6.45
N ALA A 18 10.88 -10.02 5.23
CA ALA A 18 11.33 -8.73 4.73
C ALA A 18 10.15 -7.75 4.86
N GLN A 19 10.40 -6.54 5.38
CA GLN A 19 9.40 -5.47 5.53
C GLN A 19 9.24 -4.67 4.22
N VAL A 20 9.52 -5.34 3.11
CA VAL A 20 9.54 -4.79 1.75
C VAL A 20 8.51 -5.57 0.94
N TRP A 21 7.70 -4.85 0.17
CA TRP A 21 6.94 -5.41 -0.93
C TRP A 21 7.69 -5.09 -2.23
N ILE A 22 7.84 -6.10 -3.08
CA ILE A 22 8.31 -5.91 -4.45
C ILE A 22 7.09 -6.19 -5.30
N GLU A 23 6.78 -5.27 -6.20
CA GLU A 23 5.75 -5.41 -7.22
C GLU A 23 5.82 -6.78 -7.92
N VAL A 24 4.65 -7.39 -8.18
CA VAL A 24 4.55 -8.74 -8.77
C VAL A 24 3.65 -8.73 -10.01
N PRO A 25 4.29 -8.83 -11.18
CA PRO A 25 4.02 -7.94 -12.34
C PRO A 25 3.20 -6.66 -12.03
N ASP A 26 2.66 -6.05 -13.09
CA ASP A 26 1.74 -4.90 -13.03
C ASP A 26 0.91 -4.82 -11.74
N ALA A 27 1.06 -3.70 -11.06
CA ALA A 27 0.27 -3.32 -9.90
C ALA A 27 -0.84 -2.36 -10.33
N PRO A 28 -1.93 -2.80 -10.98
CA PRO A 28 -2.88 -1.88 -11.58
C PRO A 28 -3.51 -0.97 -10.53
N ALA A 29 -3.57 0.33 -10.82
CA ALA A 29 -4.28 1.29 -10.00
C ALA A 29 -5.78 0.97 -9.88
N PRO A 30 -6.45 1.33 -8.77
CA PRO A 30 -7.89 1.13 -8.64
C PRO A 30 -8.67 1.90 -9.72
N ALA A 31 -9.64 1.22 -10.34
CA ALA A 31 -10.73 1.84 -11.08
C ALA A 31 -12.00 1.02 -10.85
N ILE A 32 -13.12 1.65 -10.50
CA ILE A 32 -14.37 0.94 -10.20
C ILE A 32 -15.17 0.76 -11.50
N PRO A 33 -15.61 -0.47 -11.85
CA PRO A 33 -15.65 -1.68 -11.00
C PRO A 33 -14.39 -2.57 -11.04
N ALA A 34 -13.47 -2.36 -11.97
CA ALA A 34 -12.16 -3.03 -12.03
C ALA A 34 -11.19 -2.20 -12.90
N PRO A 35 -9.87 -2.30 -12.71
CA PRO A 35 -9.14 -3.22 -11.80
C PRO A 35 -9.07 -2.77 -10.33
N ALA A 36 -8.65 -3.70 -9.46
CA ALA A 36 -8.37 -3.47 -8.04
C ALA A 36 -6.85 -3.38 -7.81
N PRO A 37 -6.37 -2.68 -6.77
CA PRO A 37 -4.94 -2.55 -6.49
C PRO A 37 -4.31 -3.91 -6.17
N GLN A 38 -2.99 -4.02 -6.41
CA GLN A 38 -2.23 -5.21 -6.08
C GLN A 38 -2.23 -5.47 -4.57
N PHE A 39 -2.58 -6.69 -4.16
CA PHE A 39 -2.63 -7.05 -2.75
C PHE A 39 -1.23 -7.34 -2.20
N THR A 40 -0.75 -6.49 -1.30
CA THR A 40 0.50 -6.77 -0.57
C THR A 40 0.30 -7.92 0.42
N VAL A 41 1.21 -8.90 0.39
CA VAL A 41 1.17 -10.11 1.22
C VAL A 41 2.41 -10.20 2.11
N GLY A 42 2.20 -10.28 3.43
CA GLY A 42 3.32 -10.34 4.38
C GLY A 42 2.85 -10.34 5.83
N VAL A 43 3.78 -10.17 6.78
CA VAL A 43 3.48 -10.07 8.21
C VAL A 43 4.36 -8.98 8.82
N GLY A 44 3.80 -8.21 9.74
CA GLY A 44 4.50 -7.10 10.39
C GLY A 44 4.36 -5.79 9.60
N PRO A 45 5.18 -4.78 9.93
CA PRO A 45 5.12 -3.50 9.26
C PRO A 45 5.56 -3.64 7.80
N LEU A 46 4.89 -2.89 6.93
CA LEU A 46 5.30 -2.67 5.55
C LEU A 46 6.05 -1.33 5.54
N LEU A 47 7.36 -1.37 5.31
CA LEU A 47 8.23 -0.19 5.37
C LEU A 47 8.64 0.31 3.99
N THR A 48 8.59 -0.54 2.98
CA THR A 48 8.99 -0.17 1.62
C THR A 48 8.16 -0.91 0.58
N ILE A 49 7.75 -0.21 -0.46
CA ILE A 49 7.25 -0.80 -1.71
C ILE A 49 8.26 -0.45 -2.80
N ILE A 50 8.65 -1.42 -3.62
CA ILE A 50 9.51 -1.24 -4.79
C ILE A 50 8.71 -1.64 -6.02
N GLY A 51 8.62 -0.74 -6.99
CA GLY A 51 7.89 -0.95 -8.24
C GLY A 51 8.49 -0.15 -9.41
N GLY A 52 7.78 -0.10 -10.52
CA GLY A 52 8.13 0.69 -11.70
C GLY A 52 7.40 0.22 -12.95
N GLY A 53 7.42 1.05 -13.99
CA GLY A 53 6.70 0.77 -15.24
C GLY A 53 7.14 -0.55 -15.89
N ASP A 54 6.20 -1.48 -16.02
CA ASP A 54 6.41 -2.82 -16.55
C ASP A 54 6.25 -2.90 -18.08
N PHE A 55 5.51 -1.96 -18.67
CA PHE A 55 5.22 -1.90 -20.10
C PHE A 55 4.95 -0.46 -20.58
N PRO A 56 5.00 -0.19 -21.91
CA PRO A 56 4.68 1.14 -22.43
C PRO A 56 3.25 1.56 -22.11
N GLY A 57 3.08 2.76 -21.56
CA GLY A 57 1.81 3.29 -21.06
C GLY A 57 1.53 2.98 -19.59
N ASP A 58 2.43 2.27 -18.90
CA ASP A 58 2.32 2.00 -17.48
C ASP A 58 2.81 3.20 -16.66
N ASN A 59 1.87 4.06 -16.29
CA ASN A 59 2.12 5.36 -15.67
C ASN A 59 1.48 5.49 -14.27
N VAL A 60 0.85 4.42 -13.78
CA VAL A 60 0.12 4.42 -12.50
C VAL A 60 0.05 3.03 -11.88
N ASP A 61 0.53 2.94 -10.64
CA ASP A 61 0.53 1.71 -9.85
C ASP A 61 -0.23 1.85 -8.53
N GLY A 62 -1.06 0.86 -8.18
CA GLY A 62 -1.84 0.79 -6.96
C GLY A 62 -1.54 -0.43 -6.09
N TYR A 63 -1.37 -0.19 -4.79
CA TYR A 63 -1.08 -1.19 -3.77
C TYR A 63 -2.11 -1.17 -2.65
N CYS A 64 -2.70 -2.33 -2.33
CA CYS A 64 -3.49 -2.47 -1.11
C CYS A 64 -2.54 -2.48 0.09
N ILE A 65 -2.81 -1.60 1.06
CA ILE A 65 -2.12 -1.56 2.35
C ILE A 65 -3.13 -1.54 3.49
N MET A 66 -2.68 -1.96 4.68
CA MET A 66 -3.43 -1.77 5.92
C MET A 66 -2.78 -0.63 6.71
N ILE A 67 -3.47 0.50 6.86
CA ILE A 67 -3.02 1.56 7.78
C ILE A 67 -3.45 1.16 9.19
N THR A 68 -2.48 0.99 10.08
CA THR A 68 -2.70 0.55 11.47
C THR A 68 -2.64 1.68 12.48
N ASP A 69 -1.87 2.73 12.18
CA ASP A 69 -1.74 3.93 13.00
C ASP A 69 -1.79 5.16 12.08
N PRO A 70 -2.97 5.79 11.89
CA PRO A 70 -3.09 7.00 11.09
C PRO A 70 -2.20 8.14 11.59
N LEU A 71 -1.99 8.29 12.90
CA LEU A 71 -1.16 9.38 13.43
C LEU A 71 0.32 9.21 13.10
N ALA A 72 0.76 7.95 12.91
CA ALA A 72 2.11 7.62 12.47
C ALA A 72 2.20 7.30 10.98
N PHE A 73 1.11 7.45 10.21
CA PHE A 73 1.10 7.08 8.79
C PHE A 73 1.79 8.15 7.94
N SER A 74 2.70 7.67 7.08
CA SER A 74 3.23 8.42 5.94
C SER A 74 3.63 7.45 4.85
N ALA A 75 3.44 7.86 3.60
CA ALA A 75 4.02 7.25 2.41
C ALA A 75 4.73 8.34 1.61
N THR A 76 5.97 8.08 1.18
CA THR A 76 6.78 9.08 0.48
C THR A 76 7.63 8.45 -0.62
N THR A 77 7.69 9.09 -1.79
CA THR A 77 8.62 8.77 -2.89
C THR A 77 9.92 9.58 -2.81
N VAL A 78 10.04 10.51 -1.85
CA VAL A 78 11.23 11.36 -1.67
C VAL A 78 12.46 10.49 -1.41
N GLY A 79 13.46 10.60 -2.28
CA GLY A 79 14.67 9.79 -2.25
C GLY A 79 14.51 8.35 -2.76
N GLY A 80 13.31 7.97 -3.19
CA GLY A 80 12.99 6.67 -3.77
C GLY A 80 12.95 6.66 -5.31
N THR A 81 12.83 7.84 -5.93
CA THR A 81 12.95 8.04 -7.37
C THR A 81 13.42 9.48 -7.66
N GLY A 82 13.90 9.72 -8.89
CA GLY A 82 14.17 11.06 -9.41
C GLY A 82 13.08 11.57 -10.36
N GLN A 83 12.04 10.78 -10.61
CA GLN A 83 10.89 11.17 -11.41
C GLN A 83 9.99 12.14 -10.63
N ASP A 84 9.23 12.91 -11.39
CA ASP A 84 8.11 13.73 -10.90
C ASP A 84 6.91 12.80 -10.62
N THR A 85 6.47 12.72 -9.37
CA THR A 85 5.46 11.75 -8.93
C THR A 85 4.25 12.43 -8.35
N GLN A 86 3.15 11.69 -8.33
CA GLN A 86 1.97 11.99 -7.54
C GLN A 86 1.66 10.79 -6.62
N LEU A 87 1.27 11.02 -5.36
CA LEU A 87 0.80 9.98 -4.45
C LEU A 87 -0.65 10.24 -4.05
N PHE A 88 -1.46 9.18 -4.12
CA PHE A 88 -2.88 9.21 -3.77
C PHE A 88 -3.20 8.11 -2.76
N LEU A 89 -4.21 8.36 -1.93
CA LEU A 89 -4.82 7.36 -1.09
C LEU A 89 -6.32 7.32 -1.40
N PHE A 90 -6.83 6.11 -1.63
CA PHE A 90 -8.26 5.84 -1.75
C PHE A 90 -8.69 4.89 -0.64
N ASP A 91 -9.95 5.02 -0.21
CA ASP A 91 -10.58 3.95 0.56
C ASP A 91 -10.77 2.70 -0.33
N PHE A 92 -11.13 1.59 0.29
CA PHE A 92 -11.31 0.34 -0.46
C PHE A 92 -12.54 0.33 -1.39
N GLY A 93 -13.41 1.35 -1.31
CA GLY A 93 -14.50 1.61 -2.25
C GLY A 93 -14.10 2.46 -3.45
N GLY A 94 -12.84 2.92 -3.50
CA GLY A 94 -12.33 3.81 -4.55
C GLY A 94 -12.62 5.29 -4.31
N MET A 95 -13.13 5.68 -3.15
CA MET A 95 -13.31 7.10 -2.81
C MET A 95 -11.98 7.73 -2.44
N GLY A 96 -11.69 8.93 -2.96
CA GLY A 96 -10.46 9.64 -2.63
C GLY A 96 -10.38 10.00 -1.14
N VAL A 97 -9.19 9.88 -0.55
CA VAL A 97 -8.90 10.21 0.85
C VAL A 97 -7.91 11.38 0.93
N THR A 98 -6.76 11.23 0.29
CA THR A 98 -5.73 12.28 0.25
C THR A 98 -4.88 12.16 -1.01
N PHE A 99 -4.24 13.27 -1.37
CA PHE A 99 -3.32 13.37 -2.49
C PHE A 99 -2.22 14.38 -2.17
N ASN A 100 -1.03 14.16 -2.71
CA ASN A 100 0.01 15.18 -2.83
C ASN A 100 0.79 14.97 -4.14
N ASP A 101 1.18 16.08 -4.77
CA ASP A 101 2.03 16.12 -5.96
C ASP A 101 3.49 16.33 -5.53
N ASP A 102 3.75 17.50 -4.95
CA ASP A 102 5.08 17.92 -4.52
C ASP A 102 5.23 17.89 -3.01
N SER A 103 6.27 17.24 -2.52
CA SER A 103 6.70 17.29 -1.12
C SER A 103 7.75 18.37 -0.92
N ALA A 104 7.40 19.40 -0.15
CA ALA A 104 8.26 20.51 0.20
C ALA A 104 8.88 21.24 -1.02
N PHE A 105 10.14 20.94 -1.36
CA PHE A 105 10.90 21.61 -2.43
C PHE A 105 11.37 20.62 -3.51
N THR A 106 10.70 19.48 -3.63
CA THR A 106 11.00 18.46 -4.64
C THR A 106 9.75 18.01 -5.37
N LEU A 107 9.95 17.44 -6.56
CA LEU A 107 8.92 16.88 -7.44
C LEU A 107 8.47 15.46 -7.02
N GLN A 108 8.91 14.99 -5.85
CA GLN A 108 8.44 13.73 -5.30
C GLN A 108 7.39 14.02 -4.24
N SER A 109 6.45 13.10 -4.07
CA SER A 109 5.27 13.32 -3.24
C SER A 109 5.41 12.72 -1.85
N THR A 110 4.58 13.21 -0.93
CA THR A 110 4.38 12.62 0.39
C THR A 110 2.94 12.79 0.82
N VAL A 111 2.27 11.67 1.12
CA VAL A 111 0.97 11.67 1.80
C VAL A 111 1.15 11.23 3.25
N THR A 112 0.32 11.77 4.13
CA THR A 112 0.36 11.51 5.57
C THR A 112 -1.01 11.04 6.08
N GLY A 113 -1.09 10.77 7.37
CA GLY A 113 -2.35 10.47 8.04
C GLY A 113 -3.31 11.64 8.20
N ALA A 114 -2.99 12.85 7.70
CA ALA A 114 -3.75 14.08 7.97
C ALA A 114 -5.25 13.96 7.62
N PHE A 115 -5.57 13.24 6.55
CA PHE A 115 -6.94 13.03 6.08
C PHE A 115 -7.43 11.58 6.22
N VAL A 116 -6.64 10.70 6.85
CA VAL A 116 -7.01 9.29 7.04
C VAL A 116 -8.04 9.19 8.18
N PRO A 117 -9.29 8.78 7.93
CA PRO A 117 -10.36 8.83 8.92
C PRO A 117 -10.19 7.80 10.06
N GLY A 118 -9.39 6.75 9.83
CA GLY A 118 -9.10 5.73 10.82
C GLY A 118 -8.27 4.56 10.26
N PRO A 119 -7.86 3.61 11.12
CA PRO A 119 -7.21 2.40 10.67
C PRO A 119 -8.10 1.61 9.70
N GLY A 120 -7.51 0.99 8.68
CA GLY A 120 -8.28 0.28 7.66
C GLY A 120 -7.48 -0.10 6.42
N LEU A 121 -8.17 -0.73 5.48
CA LEU A 121 -7.65 -1.03 4.15
C LEU A 121 -7.78 0.19 3.24
N TYR A 122 -6.69 0.52 2.57
CA TYR A 122 -6.60 1.62 1.63
C TYR A 122 -5.85 1.16 0.37
N ALA A 123 -6.13 1.82 -0.75
CA ALA A 123 -5.30 1.75 -1.94
C ALA A 123 -4.33 2.92 -1.91
N LEU A 124 -3.03 2.64 -1.78
CA LEU A 124 -1.96 3.61 -1.99
C LEU A 124 -1.56 3.56 -3.46
N VAL A 125 -1.64 4.70 -4.15
CA VAL A 125 -1.38 4.78 -5.58
C VAL A 125 -0.26 5.77 -5.84
N VAL A 126 0.62 5.42 -6.76
CA VAL A 126 1.65 6.31 -7.32
C VAL A 126 1.39 6.48 -8.81
N SER A 127 1.52 7.70 -9.30
CA SER A 127 1.60 7.97 -10.74
C SER A 127 2.76 8.89 -11.04
N THR A 128 3.09 9.01 -12.32
CA THR A 128 3.87 10.16 -12.81
C THR A 128 2.98 11.40 -12.83
N PHE A 129 3.53 12.58 -12.56
CA PHE A 129 2.88 13.82 -12.99
C PHE A 129 2.76 13.82 -14.53
N ASP A 130 1.61 14.06 -15.15
CA ASP A 130 0.29 14.51 -14.64
C ASP A 130 -0.75 13.38 -14.80
N GLY A 131 -0.71 12.40 -13.90
CA GLY A 131 -1.41 11.13 -13.97
C GLY A 131 -2.55 11.08 -12.98
N ASP A 132 -3.67 11.69 -13.35
CA ASP A 132 -4.76 12.02 -12.45
C ASP A 132 -5.88 10.98 -12.44
N PRO A 133 -6.45 10.71 -11.26
CA PRO A 133 -7.63 9.86 -11.14
C PRO A 133 -8.89 10.59 -11.58
N LEU A 134 -9.67 9.90 -12.41
CA LEU A 134 -10.94 10.36 -12.95
C LEU A 134 -12.11 9.60 -12.35
N ASP A 135 -13.24 10.28 -12.17
CA ASP A 135 -14.52 9.64 -11.87
C ASP A 135 -15.15 9.00 -13.14
N ALA A 136 -16.32 8.38 -12.97
CA ALA A 136 -17.04 7.73 -14.08
C ALA A 136 -17.54 8.71 -15.16
N ALA A 137 -17.58 10.02 -14.88
CA ALA A 137 -17.90 11.06 -15.85
C ALA A 137 -16.66 11.60 -16.58
N GLY A 138 -15.46 11.11 -16.23
CA GLY A 138 -14.19 11.59 -16.77
C GLY A 138 -13.73 12.92 -16.15
N SER A 139 -14.22 13.24 -14.95
CA SER A 139 -13.82 14.44 -14.19
C SER A 139 -12.76 14.09 -13.15
N GLU A 140 -11.73 14.91 -13.01
CA GLU A 140 -10.67 14.72 -12.03
C GLU A 140 -11.20 14.76 -10.59
N ILE A 141 -10.68 13.87 -9.75
CA ILE A 141 -11.05 13.79 -8.32
C ILE A 141 -10.40 14.92 -7.51
N TRP A 142 -9.22 15.40 -7.93
CA TRP A 142 -8.52 16.55 -7.36
C TRP A 142 -8.27 17.60 -8.44
N LEU A 143 -8.15 18.87 -8.04
CA LEU A 143 -7.60 19.91 -8.91
C LEU A 143 -6.06 19.80 -8.95
N ASP A 144 -5.42 20.15 -10.07
CA ASP A 144 -3.94 20.06 -10.21
C ASP A 144 -3.20 20.97 -9.22
N THR A 145 -3.76 22.16 -8.94
CA THR A 145 -3.08 23.16 -8.11
C THR A 145 -3.80 23.44 -6.80
N PRO A 146 -3.07 23.73 -5.71
CA PRO A 146 -1.60 23.80 -5.60
C PRO A 146 -0.91 22.42 -5.48
N PHE A 147 0.25 22.27 -6.11
CA PHE A 147 1.05 21.03 -6.14
C PHE A 147 1.66 20.66 -4.77
N GLY A 148 2.25 21.65 -4.09
CA GLY A 148 3.00 21.49 -2.84
C GLY A 148 2.18 21.32 -1.57
N VAL A 149 0.92 20.90 -1.68
CA VAL A 149 -0.01 20.78 -0.55
C VAL A 149 -0.70 19.43 -0.57
N GLU A 150 -0.65 18.71 0.55
CA GLU A 150 -1.46 17.52 0.75
C GLU A 150 -2.94 17.91 0.94
N ARG A 151 -3.86 17.29 0.19
CA ARG A 151 -5.26 17.70 0.14
C ARG A 151 -6.24 16.53 0.09
N ALA A 152 -7.39 16.71 0.74
CA ALA A 152 -8.59 15.92 0.46
C ALA A 152 -9.12 16.20 -0.95
N PRO A 153 -9.95 15.30 -1.53
CA PRO A 153 -10.58 15.51 -2.85
C PRO A 153 -11.29 16.86 -2.96
N ASP A 154 -10.97 17.62 -4.01
CA ASP A 154 -11.53 18.96 -4.28
C ASP A 154 -11.83 19.23 -5.76
N GLY A 155 -11.65 18.23 -6.63
CA GLY A 155 -11.99 18.29 -8.04
C GLY A 155 -13.48 18.02 -8.30
N PRO A 156 -13.97 18.25 -9.53
CA PRO A 156 -15.37 18.00 -9.89
C PRO A 156 -15.79 16.52 -9.75
N GLY A 157 -14.84 15.58 -9.88
CA GLY A 157 -15.05 14.15 -9.69
C GLY A 157 -14.99 13.69 -8.21
N ALA A 158 -14.63 14.57 -7.28
CA ALA A 158 -14.49 14.26 -5.85
C ALA A 158 -15.69 13.51 -5.21
N PRO A 159 -16.96 13.75 -5.59
CA PRO A 159 -18.09 13.03 -5.02
C PRO A 159 -18.20 11.56 -5.42
N GLY A 160 -17.44 11.11 -6.44
CA GLY A 160 -17.49 9.76 -6.99
C GLY A 160 -16.23 8.93 -6.68
N PRO A 161 -16.30 7.61 -6.88
CA PRO A 161 -15.11 6.76 -6.83
C PRO A 161 -14.27 6.93 -8.09
N VAL A 162 -12.98 6.62 -7.98
CA VAL A 162 -12.08 6.50 -9.14
C VAL A 162 -12.60 5.44 -10.12
N SER A 163 -12.64 5.79 -11.39
CA SER A 163 -13.12 4.97 -12.51
C SER A 163 -12.15 4.94 -13.69
N GLY A 164 -11.07 5.73 -13.64
CA GLY A 164 -10.05 5.79 -14.67
C GLY A 164 -8.89 6.68 -14.27
N TRP A 165 -7.88 6.74 -15.13
CA TRP A 165 -6.65 7.51 -14.93
C TRP A 165 -6.26 8.22 -16.23
N THR A 166 -5.70 9.42 -16.13
CA THR A 166 -4.98 10.09 -17.23
C THR A 166 -3.51 9.67 -17.22
N GLY A 167 -2.66 10.44 -17.91
CA GLY A 167 -1.24 10.44 -17.63
C GLY A 167 -0.31 10.01 -18.76
N SER A 168 0.88 10.57 -18.69
CA SER A 168 2.12 10.18 -19.34
C SER A 168 3.23 11.01 -18.67
N PRO A 169 4.50 10.56 -18.61
CA PRO A 169 5.10 9.38 -19.24
C PRO A 169 4.92 8.10 -18.42
N ASP A 170 5.57 7.01 -18.83
CA ASP A 170 5.63 5.76 -18.06
C ASP A 170 6.38 5.96 -16.73
N LEU A 171 6.03 5.16 -15.72
CA LEU A 171 6.73 5.11 -14.44
C LEU A 171 8.17 4.61 -14.63
N LEU A 172 9.12 5.34 -14.03
CA LEU A 172 10.48 4.85 -13.82
C LEU A 172 10.54 4.01 -12.54
N PRO A 173 11.59 3.19 -12.35
CA PRO A 173 11.77 2.47 -11.09
C PRO A 173 11.69 3.41 -9.89
N TYR A 174 10.89 3.03 -8.90
CA TYR A 174 10.67 3.82 -7.70
C TYR A 174 10.71 2.99 -6.42
N SER A 175 10.81 3.69 -5.30
CA SER A 175 10.55 3.15 -3.98
C SER A 175 9.62 4.09 -3.23
N ILE A 176 8.64 3.51 -2.54
CA ILE A 176 7.79 4.24 -1.59
C ILE A 176 8.22 3.81 -0.19
N PHE A 177 8.57 4.76 0.67
CA PHE A 177 8.89 4.51 2.08
C PHE A 177 7.66 4.74 2.94
N LEU A 178 7.35 3.80 3.83
CA LEU A 178 6.11 3.81 4.62
C LEU A 178 6.37 3.75 6.13
N THR A 179 5.46 4.37 6.87
CA THR A 179 5.29 4.25 8.33
C THR A 179 3.80 4.09 8.66
N GLY A 180 3.48 3.57 9.85
CA GLY A 180 2.09 3.39 10.30
C GLY A 180 1.28 2.33 9.54
N ALA A 181 1.89 1.59 8.60
CA ALA A 181 1.23 0.62 7.74
C ALA A 181 1.78 -0.82 7.86
N THR A 182 0.93 -1.79 7.55
CA THR A 182 1.26 -3.21 7.40
C THR A 182 0.76 -3.74 6.06
N TYR A 183 1.16 -4.97 5.72
CA TYR A 183 0.63 -5.69 4.57
C TYR A 183 -0.90 -5.81 4.62
N CYS A 184 -1.54 -5.75 3.46
CA CYS A 184 -2.99 -5.88 3.31
C CYS A 184 -3.49 -7.30 3.61
N VAL A 185 -2.71 -8.32 3.25
CA VAL A 185 -3.04 -9.73 3.49
C VAL A 185 -1.94 -10.41 4.31
N PRO A 186 -2.27 -11.10 5.42
CA PRO A 186 -1.32 -11.93 6.15
C PRO A 186 -0.76 -13.07 5.28
N ALA A 187 0.55 -13.31 5.32
CA ALA A 187 1.14 -14.43 4.60
C ALA A 187 0.56 -15.80 5.06
N PRO A 188 0.34 -16.79 4.16
CA PRO A 188 -0.32 -18.07 4.47
C PRO A 188 0.28 -18.84 5.67
N GLY A 189 1.58 -18.69 5.93
CA GLY A 189 2.27 -19.32 7.07
C GLY A 189 1.85 -18.80 8.45
N ALA A 190 1.27 -17.60 8.54
CA ALA A 190 0.77 -17.05 9.81
C ALA A 190 -0.40 -17.88 10.37
N PHE A 191 -1.24 -18.45 9.51
CA PHE A 191 -2.36 -19.30 9.92
C PHE A 191 -1.92 -20.72 10.33
N ALA A 192 -0.86 -21.26 9.71
CA ALA A 192 -0.34 -22.60 10.01
C ALA A 192 0.24 -22.70 11.44
N LEU A 193 0.83 -21.61 11.95
CA LEU A 193 1.39 -21.55 13.31
C LEU A 193 0.31 -21.61 14.41
N LEU A 194 -0.89 -21.10 14.15
CA LEU A 194 -2.03 -21.21 15.08
C LEU A 194 -2.62 -22.63 15.12
N GLY A 195 -2.62 -23.35 13.99
CA GLY A 195 -3.15 -24.73 13.91
C GLY A 195 -2.27 -25.78 14.61
N LEU A 196 -0.94 -25.64 14.56
CA LEU A 196 -0.02 -26.60 15.17
C LEU A 196 0.07 -26.46 16.70
N GLY A 197 -0.13 -25.26 17.26
CA GLY A 197 -0.20 -25.03 18.71
C GLY A 197 -1.38 -25.76 19.38
N GLY A 198 -2.53 -25.84 18.70
CA GLY A 198 -3.72 -26.55 19.19
C GLY A 198 -3.55 -28.07 19.28
N LEU A 199 -2.83 -28.66 18.33
CA LEU A 199 -2.61 -30.12 18.28
C LEU A 199 -1.59 -30.61 19.31
N VAL A 200 -0.61 -29.78 19.68
CA VAL A 200 0.34 -30.11 20.76
C VAL A 200 -0.32 -30.04 22.14
N ALA A 201 -1.30 -29.14 22.35
CA ALA A 201 -2.04 -29.04 23.61
C ALA A 201 -2.97 -30.22 23.88
N MET A 202 -3.53 -30.86 22.84
CA MET A 202 -4.42 -32.02 22.99
C MET A 202 -3.71 -33.34 23.29
N ARG A 203 -2.41 -33.46 23.02
CA ARG A 203 -1.67 -34.72 23.21
C ARG A 203 -1.17 -34.95 24.65
N ARG A 204 -1.34 -33.97 25.55
CA ARG A 204 -0.93 -34.08 26.98
C ARG A 204 -2.03 -34.56 27.93
N ARG A 205 -3.23 -34.87 27.43
CA ARG A 205 -4.33 -35.43 28.24
C ARG A 205 -4.64 -36.86 27.84
N ARG A 206 -3.71 -37.79 28.08
CA ARG A 206 -3.97 -39.23 28.27
C ARG A 206 -2.94 -39.79 29.24
#